data_AF-A0A2H0UJK9-F1
#
_entry.id   AF-A0A2H0UJK9-F1
#
_cell.length_a   1.000
_cell.length_b   1.000
_cell.length_c   1.000
_cell.angle_alpha   90.00
_cell.angle_beta   90.00
_cell.angle_gamma   90.00
#
_symmetry.space_group_name_H-M   'P 1'
#
loop_
_entity.id
_entity.type
_entity.pdbx_description
1 polymer ?
#
loop_
_entity_poly.entity_id
_entity_poly.type
_entity_poly.pdbx_seq_one_letter_code
_entity_poly.pdbx_strand_id
1 'polypeptide(L)'
;MFKFLSDKLKKSLYAAVFTPEFKPLVADSGNRFLQAAYSDTSLSGFIQAAFNLAIVFAAILAVLRITYGGFLYMTSDIADNKSKAKSIIWNSIFGLLLLLALVIILNQINPNILNLNINLETVETISSPSTQGQGISPAEQARIQQEQADFFNNVNPDEAFTGAP
;
A
#
# COMPACT_ATOMS: atom_id res chain seq x y z
N MET A 1 29.98 -47.30 -1.11
CA MET A 1 28.53 -47.18 -0.86
C MET A 1 28.19 -46.26 0.33
N PHE A 2 28.90 -46.34 1.46
CA PHE A 2 28.63 -45.53 2.67
C PHE A 2 28.79 -44.00 2.52
N LYS A 3 29.72 -43.53 1.67
CA LYS A 3 29.95 -42.10 1.39
C LYS A 3 28.75 -41.38 0.74
N PHE A 4 27.96 -42.10 -0.04
CA PHE A 4 26.78 -41.54 -0.70
C PHE A 4 25.61 -41.30 0.28
N LEU A 5 25.52 -42.14 1.32
CA LEU A 5 24.53 -41.97 2.38
C LEU A 5 24.88 -40.80 3.30
N SER A 6 26.16 -40.59 3.63
CA SER A 6 26.56 -39.44 4.45
C SER A 6 26.32 -38.10 3.75
N ASP A 7 26.55 -38.03 2.43
CA ASP A 7 26.34 -36.79 1.67
C ASP A 7 24.85 -36.47 1.52
N LYS A 8 24.00 -37.49 1.33
CA LYS A 8 22.54 -37.28 1.28
C LYS A 8 21.95 -36.91 2.64
N LEU A 9 22.44 -37.49 3.73
CA LEU A 9 21.96 -37.17 5.07
C LEU A 9 22.40 -35.77 5.53
N LYS A 10 23.65 -35.38 5.26
CA LYS A 10 24.11 -34.01 5.54
C LYS A 10 23.29 -33.00 4.74
N LYS A 11 23.11 -33.21 3.43
CA LYS A 11 22.32 -32.32 2.58
C LYS A 11 20.86 -32.21 3.03
N SER A 12 20.25 -33.27 3.55
CA SER A 12 18.87 -33.22 4.08
C SER A 12 18.78 -32.59 5.47
N LEU A 13 19.81 -32.75 6.32
CA LEU A 13 19.85 -32.11 7.63
C LEU A 13 20.08 -30.60 7.51
N TYR A 14 20.93 -30.13 6.59
CA TYR A 14 21.10 -28.69 6.33
C TYR A 14 19.92 -28.04 5.61
N ALA A 15 19.10 -28.80 4.87
CA ALA A 15 17.86 -28.30 4.26
C ALA A 15 16.70 -28.16 5.26
N ALA A 16 16.80 -28.80 6.44
CA ALA A 16 15.80 -28.74 7.50
C ALA A 16 16.22 -27.85 8.68
N VAL A 17 17.44 -27.30 8.71
CA VAL A 17 17.82 -26.22 9.63
C VAL A 17 17.18 -24.94 9.13
N PHE A 18 15.92 -24.76 9.55
CA PHE A 18 15.32 -23.51 9.97
C PHE A 18 15.94 -22.25 9.34
N THR A 19 15.67 -22.02 8.05
CA THR A 19 15.42 -20.64 7.64
C THR A 19 13.99 -20.35 8.09
N PRO A 20 13.75 -19.46 9.06
CA PRO A 20 12.45 -18.84 9.21
C PRO A 20 12.27 -17.91 8.00
N GLU A 21 12.14 -18.50 6.81
CA GLU A 21 11.59 -17.82 5.65
C GLU A 21 10.09 -17.73 5.91
N PHE A 22 9.76 -16.82 6.83
CA PHE A 22 8.42 -16.35 7.03
C PHE A 22 8.07 -15.63 5.73
N LYS A 23 7.46 -16.37 4.80
CA LYS A 23 6.82 -15.78 3.64
C LYS A 23 5.45 -15.34 4.14
N PRO A 24 5.25 -14.07 4.53
CA PRO A 24 3.94 -13.66 5.00
C PRO A 24 2.95 -13.94 3.88
N LEU A 25 1.78 -14.50 4.21
CA LEU A 25 0.69 -14.71 3.24
C LEU A 25 0.17 -13.38 2.63
N VAL A 26 0.73 -12.25 3.07
CA VAL A 26 0.56 -10.92 2.48
C VAL A 26 1.40 -10.71 1.22
N ALA A 27 2.45 -11.52 0.98
CA ALA A 27 3.37 -11.34 -0.14
C ALA A 27 3.01 -12.16 -1.40
N ASP A 28 1.97 -12.99 -1.37
CA ASP A 28 1.39 -13.55 -2.60
C ASP A 28 0.37 -12.54 -3.17
N SER A 29 0.87 -11.62 -3.97
CA SER A 29 0.14 -10.54 -4.63
C SER A 29 -0.81 -11.01 -5.76
N GLY A 30 -1.21 -12.28 -5.76
CA GLY A 30 -2.13 -12.85 -6.75
C GLY A 30 -3.56 -12.31 -6.65
N ASN A 31 -3.96 -11.73 -5.53
CA ASN A 31 -5.31 -11.21 -5.31
C ASN A 31 -5.36 -9.68 -5.30
N ARG A 32 -5.58 -9.12 -6.50
CA ARG A 32 -5.81 -7.68 -6.74
C ARG A 32 -6.87 -7.04 -5.83
N PHE A 33 -7.77 -7.84 -5.28
CA PHE A 33 -8.84 -7.40 -4.39
C PHE A 33 -8.37 -7.02 -2.99
N LEU A 34 -7.39 -7.75 -2.44
CA LEU A 34 -6.87 -7.48 -1.10
C LEU A 34 -5.83 -6.36 -1.21
N GLN A 35 -5.01 -6.35 -2.27
CA GLN A 35 -4.08 -5.25 -2.52
C GLN A 35 -4.80 -3.91 -2.83
N ALA A 36 -5.96 -3.93 -3.50
CA ALA A 36 -6.79 -2.73 -3.69
C ALA A 36 -7.58 -2.32 -2.43
N ALA A 37 -7.80 -3.25 -1.48
CA ALA A 37 -8.39 -2.92 -0.19
C ALA A 37 -7.35 -2.34 0.80
N TYR A 38 -6.06 -2.65 0.61
CA TYR A 38 -4.93 -2.19 1.44
C TYR A 38 -3.99 -1.22 0.71
N SER A 39 -4.41 -0.65 -0.43
CA SER A 39 -3.50 -0.02 -1.39
C SER A 39 -2.75 1.22 -0.91
N ASP A 40 -3.07 1.78 0.24
CA ASP A 40 -2.17 2.69 0.95
C ASP A 40 -2.71 2.96 2.35
N THR A 41 -1.89 2.80 3.39
CA THR A 41 -2.18 3.36 4.74
C THR A 41 -1.91 4.87 4.76
N SER A 42 -1.81 5.51 3.59
CA SER A 42 -1.67 6.95 3.46
C SER A 42 -3.06 7.60 3.52
N LEU A 43 -3.15 8.72 4.24
CA LEU A 43 -4.37 9.55 4.32
C LEU A 43 -4.93 9.86 2.92
N SER A 44 -4.01 10.07 1.98
CA SER A 44 -4.22 10.18 0.55
C SER A 44 -5.17 9.13 -0.04
N GLY A 45 -4.82 7.84 0.11
CA GLY A 45 -5.57 6.73 -0.46
C GLY A 45 -6.95 6.59 0.16
N PHE A 46 -7.08 6.85 1.47
CA PHE A 46 -8.36 6.81 2.17
C PHE A 46 -9.33 7.89 1.67
N ILE A 47 -8.87 9.13 1.52
CA ILE A 47 -9.71 10.24 1.03
C ILE A 47 -10.13 10.01 -0.43
N GLN A 48 -9.22 9.51 -1.27
CA GLN A 48 -9.52 9.15 -2.65
C GLN A 48 -10.58 8.03 -2.73
N ALA A 49 -10.44 6.98 -1.92
CA ALA A 49 -11.41 5.89 -1.85
C ALA A 49 -12.78 6.38 -1.35
N ALA A 50 -12.80 7.21 -0.31
CA ALA A 50 -14.04 7.79 0.24
C ALA A 50 -14.77 8.68 -0.77
N PHE A 51 -14.04 9.51 -1.52
CA PHE A 51 -14.61 10.36 -2.56
C PHE A 51 -15.22 9.54 -3.71
N ASN A 52 -14.48 8.54 -4.20
CA ASN A 52 -14.98 7.64 -5.24
C ASN A 52 -16.21 6.85 -4.77
N LEU A 53 -16.22 6.36 -3.53
CA LEU A 53 -17.36 5.67 -2.95
C LEU A 53 -18.59 6.59 -2.85
N ALA A 54 -18.39 7.84 -2.41
CA ALA A 54 -19.47 8.82 -2.27
C ALA A 54 -20.13 9.13 -3.63
N ILE A 55 -19.34 9.27 -4.71
CA ILE A 55 -19.87 9.51 -6.06
C ILE A 55 -20.75 8.35 -6.52
N VAL A 56 -20.26 7.12 -6.37
CA VAL A 56 -21.02 5.92 -6.77
C VAL A 56 -22.33 5.83 -5.98
N PHE A 57 -22.27 6.05 -4.67
CA PHE A 57 -23.46 6.06 -3.81
C PHE A 57 -24.46 7.16 -4.21
N ALA A 58 -23.97 8.37 -4.46
CA ALA A 58 -24.79 9.50 -4.86
C ALA A 58 -25.46 9.29 -6.23
N ALA A 59 -24.72 8.72 -7.20
CA ALA A 59 -25.27 8.40 -8.51
C ALA A 59 -26.42 7.38 -8.42
N ILE A 60 -26.25 6.30 -7.65
CA ILE A 60 -27.30 5.30 -7.43
C ILE A 60 -28.51 5.94 -6.75
N LEU A 61 -28.30 6.75 -5.71
CA LEU A 61 -29.38 7.40 -4.98
C LEU A 61 -30.15 8.41 -5.85
N ALA A 62 -29.45 9.12 -6.73
CA ALA A 62 -30.07 10.04 -7.70
C ALA A 62 -30.99 9.27 -8.66
N VAL A 63 -30.53 8.14 -9.22
CA VAL A 63 -31.34 7.31 -10.13
C VAL A 63 -32.58 6.77 -9.42
N LEU A 64 -32.47 6.34 -8.16
CA LEU A 64 -33.61 5.90 -7.35
C LEU A 64 -34.64 7.02 -7.16
N ARG A 65 -34.19 8.24 -6.82
CA ARG A 65 -35.07 9.41 -6.66
C ARG A 65 -35.76 9.81 -7.97
N ILE A 66 -35.04 9.79 -9.09
CA ILE A 66 -35.61 10.07 -10.42
C ILE A 66 -36.66 9.03 -10.77
N THR A 67 -36.37 7.74 -10.53
CA THR A 67 -37.31 6.64 -10.81
C THR A 67 -38.58 6.77 -9.97
N TYR A 68 -38.44 7.08 -8.68
CA TYR A 68 -39.59 7.33 -7.79
C TYR A 68 -40.43 8.54 -8.25
N GLY A 69 -39.77 9.65 -8.61
CA GLY A 69 -40.44 10.84 -9.13
C GLY A 69 -41.12 10.58 -10.48
N GLY A 70 -40.49 9.82 -11.37
CA GLY A 70 -41.04 9.43 -12.67
C GLY A 70 -42.26 8.53 -12.53
N PHE A 71 -42.19 7.53 -11.65
CA PHE A 71 -43.33 6.67 -11.35
C PHE A 71 -44.49 7.48 -10.74
N LEU A 72 -44.20 8.33 -9.76
CA LEU A 72 -45.19 9.22 -9.14
C LEU A 72 -45.84 10.15 -10.16
N TYR A 73 -45.08 10.66 -11.13
CA TYR A 73 -45.59 11.52 -12.20
C TYR A 73 -46.58 10.80 -13.13
N MET A 74 -46.28 9.54 -13.47
CA MET A 74 -47.11 8.73 -14.37
C MET A 74 -48.38 8.20 -13.68
N THR A 75 -48.29 7.81 -12.40
CA THR A 75 -49.42 7.20 -11.69
C THR A 75 -50.33 8.19 -10.97
N SER A 76 -49.90 9.44 -10.76
CA SER A 76 -50.69 10.42 -10.01
C SER A 76 -51.62 11.19 -10.93
N ASP A 77 -52.92 11.19 -10.64
CA ASP A 77 -53.87 12.08 -11.31
C ASP A 77 -54.12 13.41 -10.57
N ILE A 78 -53.67 13.47 -9.32
CA ILE A 78 -53.76 14.64 -8.45
C ILE A 78 -52.74 15.70 -8.90
N ALA A 79 -53.22 16.91 -9.20
CA ALA A 79 -52.39 18.03 -9.70
C ALA A 79 -51.21 18.36 -8.76
N ASP A 80 -51.42 18.30 -7.45
CA ASP A 80 -50.37 18.51 -6.45
C ASP A 80 -49.27 17.45 -6.52
N ASN A 81 -49.64 16.18 -6.70
CA ASN A 81 -48.67 15.11 -6.82
C ASN A 81 -47.90 15.17 -8.14
N LYS A 82 -48.54 15.62 -9.23
CA LYS A 82 -47.86 15.93 -10.50
C LYS A 82 -46.84 17.06 -10.32
N SER A 83 -47.18 18.11 -9.59
CA SER A 83 -46.27 19.23 -9.29
C SER A 83 -45.08 18.79 -8.42
N LYS A 84 -45.35 18.04 -7.34
CA LYS A 84 -44.32 17.46 -6.47
C LYS A 84 -43.38 16.51 -7.23
N ALA A 85 -43.93 15.65 -8.08
CA ALA A 85 -43.13 14.74 -8.89
C ALA A 85 -42.18 15.50 -9.84
N LYS A 86 -42.67 16.55 -10.51
CA LYS A 86 -41.82 17.42 -11.34
C LYS A 86 -40.71 18.07 -10.52
N SER A 87 -41.02 18.58 -9.32
CA SER A 87 -40.02 19.17 -8.42
C SER A 87 -38.95 18.16 -8.03
N ILE A 88 -39.33 16.92 -7.69
CA ILE A 88 -38.39 15.84 -7.37
C ILE A 88 -37.45 15.56 -8.55
N ILE A 89 -37.99 15.47 -9.78
CA ILE A 89 -37.21 15.23 -10.99
C ILE A 89 -36.21 16.37 -11.22
N TRP A 90 -36.67 17.62 -11.20
CA TRP A 90 -35.81 18.80 -11.37
C TRP A 90 -34.71 18.88 -10.30
N ASN A 91 -35.07 18.69 -9.03
CA ASN A 91 -34.10 18.70 -7.94
C ASN A 91 -33.05 17.59 -8.09
N SER A 92 -33.47 16.41 -8.55
CA SER A 92 -32.54 15.29 -8.78
C SER A 92 -31.63 15.54 -9.98
N ILE A 93 -32.14 16.17 -11.04
CA ILE A 93 -31.35 16.57 -12.21
C ILE A 93 -30.30 17.62 -11.82
N PHE A 94 -30.69 18.63 -11.06
CA PHE A 94 -29.73 19.61 -10.54
C PHE A 94 -28.71 18.98 -9.58
N GLY A 95 -29.12 18.02 -8.75
CA GLY A 95 -28.19 17.28 -7.89
C GLY A 95 -27.18 16.44 -8.69
N LEU A 96 -27.63 15.76 -9.75
CA LEU A 96 -26.76 14.99 -10.64
C LEU A 96 -25.83 15.91 -11.45
N LEU A 97 -26.36 17.04 -11.95
CA LEU A 97 -25.59 18.07 -12.64
C LEU A 97 -24.52 18.65 -11.71
N LEU A 98 -24.86 18.92 -10.44
CA LEU A 98 -23.93 19.42 -9.44
C LEU A 98 -22.84 18.40 -9.13
N LEU A 99 -23.19 17.11 -9.01
CA LEU A 99 -22.22 16.03 -8.83
C LEU A 99 -21.25 15.95 -10.02
N LEU A 100 -21.76 16.02 -11.25
CA LEU A 100 -20.95 16.00 -12.45
C LEU A 100 -20.06 17.25 -12.54
N ALA A 101 -20.62 18.42 -12.26
CA ALA A 101 -19.90 19.69 -12.22
C ALA A 101 -18.80 19.68 -11.16
N LEU A 102 -19.05 19.11 -9.98
CA LEU A 102 -18.04 18.97 -8.92
C LEU A 102 -16.86 18.13 -9.42
N VAL A 103 -17.13 16.96 -10.00
CA VAL A 103 -16.07 16.08 -10.53
C VAL A 103 -15.28 16.80 -11.63
N ILE A 104 -15.96 17.50 -12.54
CA ILE A 104 -15.32 18.24 -13.63
C ILE A 104 -14.46 19.38 -13.09
N ILE A 105 -14.99 20.21 -12.20
CA ILE A 105 -14.30 21.39 -11.65
C ILE A 105 -13.06 20.96 -10.84
N LEU A 106 -13.20 19.93 -9.99
CA LEU A 106 -12.07 19.42 -9.21
C LEU A 106 -10.97 18.86 -10.12
N ASN A 107 -11.36 18.09 -11.15
CA ASN A 107 -10.41 17.53 -12.11
C ASN A 107 -9.74 18.62 -12.97
N GLN A 108 -10.46 19.70 -13.28
CA GLN A 108 -9.96 20.78 -14.13
C GLN A 108 -8.97 21.70 -13.40
N ILE A 109 -9.18 21.95 -12.10
CA ILE A 109 -8.30 22.84 -11.31
C ILE A 109 -7.06 22.09 -10.84
N ASN A 110 -7.19 20.86 -10.35
CA ASN A 110 -6.05 20.06 -9.96
C ASN A 110 -6.43 18.58 -9.87
N PRO A 111 -6.02 17.73 -10.82
CA PRO A 111 -6.32 16.29 -10.78
C PRO A 111 -5.68 15.60 -9.56
N ASN A 112 -4.71 16.24 -8.91
CA ASN A 112 -4.08 15.72 -7.70
C ASN A 112 -4.98 15.76 -6.46
N ILE A 113 -6.11 16.48 -6.46
CA ILE A 113 -7.12 16.38 -5.39
C ILE A 113 -7.87 15.04 -5.50
N LEU A 114 -7.95 14.48 -6.71
CA LEU A 114 -8.56 13.19 -7.00
C LEU A 114 -7.56 12.03 -6.92
N ASN A 115 -6.28 12.29 -7.22
CA ASN A 115 -5.16 11.39 -6.99
C ASN A 115 -4.18 12.07 -6.04
N LEU A 116 -4.52 12.11 -4.77
CA LEU A 116 -3.58 12.58 -3.77
C LEU A 116 -2.47 11.53 -3.72
N ASN A 117 -1.33 11.79 -4.34
CA ASN A 117 -0.09 11.05 -4.10
C ASN A 117 0.73 11.90 -3.12
N ILE A 118 0.38 11.86 -1.83
CA ILE A 118 1.24 12.44 -0.79
C ILE A 118 2.42 11.48 -0.66
N ASN A 119 3.48 11.74 -1.43
CA ASN A 119 4.79 11.17 -1.17
C ASN A 119 5.26 11.80 0.15
N LEU A 120 4.89 11.17 1.26
CA LEU A 120 5.65 11.31 2.49
C LEU A 120 6.97 10.64 2.19
N GLU A 121 7.92 11.41 1.63
CA GLU A 121 9.32 11.05 1.73
C GLU A 121 9.53 10.82 3.22
N THR A 122 9.61 9.55 3.57
CA THR A 122 9.97 9.14 4.90
C THR A 122 11.34 9.74 5.08
N VAL A 123 11.44 10.87 5.79
CA VAL A 123 12.71 11.28 6.36
C VAL A 123 13.10 10.07 7.19
N GLU A 124 14.05 9.30 6.68
CA GLU A 124 14.56 8.10 7.31
C GLU A 124 14.96 8.51 8.72
N THR A 125 14.07 8.25 9.67
CA THR A 125 14.40 8.30 11.07
C THR A 125 15.26 7.06 11.24
N ILE A 126 16.57 7.26 11.12
CA ILE A 126 17.68 6.37 11.46
C ILE A 126 17.35 5.46 12.65
N SER A 127 16.56 4.40 12.43
CA SER A 127 16.15 3.45 13.46
C SER A 127 15.33 2.32 12.85
N SER A 128 15.97 1.55 11.98
CA SER A 128 15.68 0.12 11.82
C SER A 128 16.85 -0.52 11.08
N PRO A 129 17.64 -1.41 11.70
CA PRO A 129 18.59 -2.21 10.96
C PRO A 129 17.78 -3.20 10.13
N SER A 130 17.39 -2.78 8.93
CA SER A 130 16.94 -3.71 7.90
C SER A 130 18.18 -4.47 7.44
N THR A 131 18.26 -5.75 7.84
CA THR A 131 19.18 -6.72 7.26
C THR A 131 18.75 -6.97 5.82
N GLN A 132 19.05 -6.01 4.93
CA GLN A 132 19.21 -6.28 3.51
C GLN A 132 20.59 -6.88 3.35
N GLY A 133 20.63 -8.20 3.22
CA GLY A 133 21.81 -8.92 2.76
C GLY A 133 22.11 -8.54 1.30
N GLN A 134 22.73 -7.38 1.10
CA GLN A 134 23.67 -7.22 0.00
C GLN A 134 24.91 -8.01 0.40
N GLY A 135 25.04 -9.20 -0.16
CA GLY A 135 26.18 -10.07 0.07
C GLY A 135 27.47 -9.35 -0.29
N ILE A 136 28.22 -8.94 0.74
CA ILE A 136 29.67 -8.88 0.67
C ILE A 136 30.13 -10.20 0.05
N SER A 137 30.74 -10.13 -1.13
CA SER A 137 31.25 -11.30 -1.85
C SER A 137 32.09 -12.17 -0.90
N PRO A 138 32.00 -13.50 -0.94
CA PRO A 138 32.78 -14.39 -0.06
C PRO A 138 34.28 -14.10 -0.07
N ALA A 139 34.79 -13.51 -1.16
CA ALA A 139 36.18 -13.04 -1.26
C ALA A 139 36.48 -11.80 -0.40
N GLU A 140 35.55 -10.85 -0.29
CA GLU A 140 35.72 -9.64 0.52
C GLU A 140 35.58 -9.98 2.02
N GLN A 141 34.70 -10.91 2.37
CA GLN A 141 34.57 -11.43 3.73
C GLN A 141 35.85 -12.11 4.24
N ALA A 142 36.56 -12.81 3.34
CA ALA A 142 37.84 -13.44 3.67
C ALA A 142 38.97 -12.41 3.82
N ARG A 143 38.96 -11.34 3.01
CA ARG A 143 39.93 -10.24 3.13
C ARG A 143 39.75 -9.43 4.41
N ILE A 144 38.51 -9.11 4.78
CA ILE A 144 38.20 -8.39 6.03
C ILE A 144 38.53 -9.25 7.25
N GLN A 145 38.34 -10.58 7.18
CA GLN A 145 38.78 -11.49 8.25
C GLN A 145 40.32 -11.61 8.35
N GLN A 146 41.03 -11.56 7.22
CA GLN A 146 42.51 -11.51 7.25
C GLN A 146 43.01 -10.17 7.82
N GLU A 147 42.42 -9.04 7.41
CA GLU A 147 42.80 -7.72 7.90
C GLU A 147 42.56 -7.56 9.40
N GLN A 148 41.47 -8.13 9.92
CA GLN A 148 41.23 -8.17 11.36
C GLN A 148 42.18 -9.11 12.09
N ALA A 149 42.51 -10.29 11.55
CA ALA A 149 43.45 -11.22 12.16
C ALA A 149 44.88 -10.66 12.25
N ASP A 150 45.31 -9.91 11.23
CA ASP A 150 46.60 -9.24 11.20
C ASP A 150 46.67 -8.06 12.18
N PHE A 151 45.55 -7.34 12.38
CA PHE A 151 45.43 -6.34 13.44
C PHE A 151 45.62 -6.97 14.83
N PHE A 152 44.91 -8.07 15.14
CA PHE A 152 45.04 -8.71 16.45
C PHE A 152 46.43 -9.32 16.71
N ASN A 153 47.12 -9.81 15.67
CA ASN A 153 48.44 -10.43 15.82
C ASN A 153 49.60 -9.42 15.90
N ASN A 154 49.43 -8.21 15.38
CA ASN A 154 50.48 -7.18 15.35
C ASN A 154 50.23 -6.02 16.33
N VAL A 155 49.20 -6.12 17.18
CA VAL A 155 49.04 -5.22 18.33
C VAL A 155 49.98 -5.72 19.44
N ASN A 156 51.15 -5.08 19.57
CA ASN A 156 52.02 -5.27 20.73
C ASN A 156 51.26 -4.86 22.01
N PRO A 157 51.15 -5.74 23.02
CA PRO A 157 50.37 -5.48 24.23
C PRO A 157 50.89 -4.30 25.06
N ASP A 158 52.11 -3.84 24.77
CA ASP A 158 52.81 -2.75 25.42
C ASP A 158 52.39 -1.35 24.93
N GLU A 159 51.77 -1.23 23.75
CA GLU A 159 51.23 0.05 23.26
C GLU A 159 49.70 0.20 23.47
N ALA A 160 49.02 -0.88 23.88
CA ALA A 160 47.56 -0.87 24.07
C ALA A 160 47.07 -0.07 25.30
N PHE A 161 47.98 0.46 26.13
CA PHE A 161 47.60 1.24 27.32
C PHE A 161 48.42 2.52 27.59
N THR A 162 49.31 2.95 26.68
CA THR A 162 50.14 4.15 26.91
C THR A 162 50.02 5.19 25.79
N GLY A 163 48.79 5.43 25.33
CA GLY A 163 48.46 6.50 24.39
C GLY A 163 47.51 7.54 25.00
N ALA A 164 47.98 8.24 26.03
CA ALA A 164 47.62 9.65 26.25
C ALA A 164 48.95 10.43 26.22
N PRO A 165 49.03 11.63 25.64
CA PRO A 165 48.15 12.76 25.95
C PRO A 165 46.94 12.96 25.02
#